data_AF-A0AAV7QA06-F1
#
_entry.id   AF-A0AAV7QA06-F1
#
_cell.length_a   1.000
_cell.length_b   1.000
_cell.length_c   1.000
_cell.angle_alpha   90.00
_cell.angle_beta   90.00
_cell.angle_gamma   90.00
#
_symmetry.space_group_name_H-M   'P 1'
#
loop_
_entity.id
_entity.type
_entity.pdbx_description
1 polymer ?
#
loop_
_entity_poly.entity_id
_entity_poly.type
_entity_poly.pdbx_seq_one_letter_code
_entity_poly.pdbx_strand_id
1 'polypeptide(L)'
;MATANQLLSLKEEATCSICLEYFTNPVSVDCGHIFCLFCISQYWKDLQTDFPCPECRDTCRRRRLRPNNRLANMVDTLKHLDVPSATPQDPNLCRKHEERLKLFCEDDQETICMVCSVSRDHKEHMVVPIREAAQEHKAKCLSYIDSLMKRREELRTVQRKEETNLRQLKDQFKSQEERITNEFEKLQQFLEEEKSCHLHNLKEKEKKSLQSIEQKVTRLEEKQIALRSLTTEISLKCHQQDVELLKVGLQTQYQHHKTNEKDS
;
A
#
# COMPACT_ATOMS: atom_id res chain seq x y z
N MET A 1 29.95 40.69 -15.77
CA MET A 1 29.02 40.09 -14.79
C MET A 1 28.03 39.12 -15.44
N ALA A 2 27.42 39.43 -16.59
CA ALA A 2 26.46 38.54 -17.26
C ALA A 2 27.02 37.16 -17.69
N THR A 3 28.28 37.10 -18.11
CA THR A 3 28.92 35.87 -18.61
C THR A 3 29.25 34.84 -17.52
N ALA A 4 29.57 35.29 -16.31
CA ALA A 4 29.89 34.39 -15.18
C ALA A 4 28.65 33.65 -14.67
N ASN A 5 27.50 34.33 -14.59
CA ASN A 5 26.23 33.72 -14.20
C ASN A 5 25.72 32.72 -15.26
N GLN A 6 25.95 32.97 -16.55
CA GLN A 6 25.61 32.03 -17.62
C GLN A 6 26.47 30.76 -17.56
N LEU A 7 27.75 30.90 -17.19
CA LEU A 7 28.67 29.78 -17.04
C LEU A 7 28.31 28.92 -15.82
N LEU A 8 27.91 29.52 -14.71
CA LEU A 8 27.40 28.81 -13.53
C LEU A 8 26.11 28.04 -13.83
N SER A 9 25.14 28.67 -14.50
CA SER A 9 23.91 28.00 -14.91
C SER A 9 24.18 26.83 -15.87
N LEU A 10 25.10 26.98 -16.81
CA LEU A 10 25.47 25.89 -17.73
C LEU A 10 26.20 24.73 -17.02
N LYS A 11 26.92 25.01 -15.93
CA LYS A 11 27.56 23.97 -15.10
C LYS A 11 26.52 23.17 -14.34
N GLU A 12 25.53 23.82 -13.74
CA GLU A 12 24.42 23.15 -13.04
C GLU A 12 23.68 22.18 -13.97
N GLU A 13 23.38 22.62 -15.20
CA GLU A 13 22.75 21.80 -16.25
C GLU A 13 23.62 20.62 -16.74
N ALA A 14 24.92 20.64 -16.44
CA ALA A 14 25.89 19.60 -16.80
C ALA A 14 26.16 18.62 -15.64
N THR A 15 25.41 18.69 -14.54
CA THR A 15 25.55 17.81 -13.38
C THR A 15 24.50 16.70 -13.32
N CYS A 16 24.93 15.55 -12.81
CA CYS A 16 24.05 14.41 -12.55
C CYS A 16 23.29 14.59 -11.24
N SER A 17 21.97 14.50 -11.27
CA SER A 17 21.11 14.64 -10.09
C SER A 17 21.29 13.55 -9.02
N ILE A 18 21.97 12.44 -9.34
CA ILE A 18 22.26 11.35 -8.37
C ILE A 18 23.56 11.61 -7.59
N CYS A 19 24.67 11.90 -8.29
CA CYS A 19 25.97 12.09 -7.64
C CYS A 19 26.33 13.55 -7.42
N LEU A 20 25.55 14.49 -7.98
CA LEU A 20 25.76 15.94 -7.93
C LEU A 20 27.13 16.39 -8.48
N GLU A 21 27.73 15.56 -9.33
CA GLU A 21 28.96 15.85 -10.05
C GLU A 21 28.69 15.95 -11.56
N TYR A 22 29.65 16.49 -12.32
CA TYR A 22 29.58 16.49 -13.78
C TYR A 22 29.30 15.08 -14.35
N PHE A 23 28.48 15.00 -15.39
CA PHE A 23 28.14 13.73 -15.99
C PHE A 23 29.38 12.93 -16.44
N THR A 24 29.46 11.68 -16.01
CA THR A 24 30.46 10.72 -16.45
C THR A 24 29.76 9.58 -17.18
N ASN A 25 30.07 9.41 -18.47
CA ASN A 25 29.33 8.52 -19.38
C ASN A 25 27.81 8.72 -19.29
N PRO A 26 27.29 9.92 -19.64
CA PRO A 26 25.86 10.23 -19.54
C PRO A 26 25.01 9.29 -20.40
N VAL A 27 23.93 8.80 -19.82
CA VAL A 27 22.91 7.97 -20.48
C VAL A 27 21.52 8.54 -20.23
N SER A 28 20.69 8.56 -21.27
CA SER A 28 19.27 8.94 -21.14
C SER A 28 18.39 7.72 -20.90
N VAL A 29 17.42 7.85 -19.99
CA VAL A 29 16.34 6.88 -19.76
C VAL A 29 15.13 7.17 -20.65
N ASP A 30 14.11 6.30 -20.68
CA ASP A 30 12.98 6.42 -21.63
C ASP A 30 12.19 7.73 -21.47
N CYS A 31 12.10 8.29 -20.27
CA CYS A 31 11.46 9.59 -20.02
C CYS A 31 12.33 10.80 -20.42
N GLY A 32 13.54 10.58 -20.96
CA GLY A 32 14.43 11.64 -21.46
C GLY A 32 15.42 12.22 -20.44
N HIS A 33 15.26 11.96 -19.14
CA HIS A 33 16.21 12.39 -18.11
C HIS A 33 17.57 11.70 -18.27
N ILE A 34 18.64 12.38 -17.87
CA ILE A 34 20.03 11.96 -18.12
C ILE A 34 20.75 11.76 -16.79
N PHE A 35 21.51 10.67 -16.70
CA PHE A 35 22.27 10.29 -15.50
C PHE A 35 23.64 9.75 -15.90
N CYS A 36 24.60 9.71 -14.98
CA CYS A 36 25.81 8.92 -15.17
C CYS A 36 25.45 7.43 -15.32
N LEU A 37 26.09 6.72 -16.25
CA LEU A 37 25.87 5.29 -16.47
C LEU A 37 25.99 4.49 -15.17
N PHE A 38 27.03 4.77 -14.37
CA PHE A 38 27.22 4.11 -13.09
C PHE A 38 26.08 4.39 -12.11
N CYS A 39 25.68 5.65 -11.95
CA CYS A 39 24.65 6.07 -11.02
C CYS A 39 23.30 5.41 -11.30
N ILE A 40 22.83 5.46 -12.56
CA ILE A 40 21.55 4.83 -12.91
C ILE A 40 21.63 3.30 -12.86
N SER A 41 22.79 2.72 -13.17
CA SER A 41 22.99 1.27 -13.08
C SER A 41 22.96 0.76 -11.65
N GLN A 42 23.50 1.54 -10.70
CA GLN A 42 23.40 1.23 -9.26
C GLN A 42 21.98 1.42 -8.73
N TYR A 43 21.31 2.49 -9.13
CA TYR A 43 19.92 2.74 -8.73
C TYR A 43 18.96 1.61 -9.16
N TRP A 44 19.21 1.02 -10.33
CA TRP A 44 18.44 -0.11 -10.86
C TRP A 44 19.02 -1.49 -10.53
N LYS A 45 20.05 -1.60 -9.67
CA LYS A 45 20.80 -2.85 -9.48
C LYS A 45 19.94 -4.01 -8.96
N ASP A 46 19.03 -3.72 -8.04
CA ASP A 46 18.20 -4.74 -7.36
C ASP A 46 16.79 -4.87 -7.96
N LEU A 47 16.51 -4.17 -9.07
CA LEU A 47 15.20 -4.17 -9.73
C LEU A 47 15.17 -5.17 -10.87
N GLN A 48 14.23 -6.11 -10.83
CA GLN A 48 14.01 -7.10 -11.91
C GLN A 48 12.93 -6.67 -12.90
N THR A 49 11.91 -5.97 -12.43
CA THR A 49 10.81 -5.41 -13.20
C THR A 49 10.58 -3.97 -12.77
N ASP A 50 10.14 -3.12 -13.68
CA ASP A 50 9.84 -1.70 -13.44
C ASP A 50 11.06 -0.86 -13.03
N PHE A 51 11.53 -0.04 -13.96
CA PHE A 51 12.72 0.81 -13.78
C PHE A 51 12.30 2.28 -13.64
N PRO A 52 12.03 2.77 -12.42
CA PRO A 52 11.59 4.15 -12.22
C PRO A 52 12.73 5.14 -12.49
N CYS A 53 12.38 6.29 -13.04
CA CYS A 53 13.27 7.43 -13.15
C CYS A 53 13.49 8.08 -11.77
N PRO A 54 14.74 8.36 -11.35
CA PRO A 54 15.03 9.07 -10.11
C PRO A 54 14.39 10.46 -9.98
N GLU A 55 14.15 11.15 -11.11
CA GLU A 55 13.62 12.53 -11.10
C GLU A 55 12.09 12.57 -11.21
N CYS A 56 11.51 12.04 -12.28
CA CYS A 56 10.07 12.12 -12.52
C CYS A 56 9.28 10.90 -12.02
N ARG A 57 9.96 9.83 -11.60
CA ARG A 57 9.35 8.54 -11.17
C ARG A 57 8.55 7.80 -12.24
N ASP A 58 8.64 8.23 -13.51
CA ASP A 58 8.07 7.47 -14.62
C ASP A 58 8.75 6.10 -14.73
N THR A 59 7.94 5.05 -14.80
CA THR A 59 8.40 3.67 -14.85
C THR A 59 8.74 3.27 -16.29
N CYS A 60 10.01 3.03 -16.55
CA CYS A 60 10.46 2.46 -17.81
C CYS A 60 10.20 0.95 -17.81
N ARG A 61 9.49 0.44 -18.83
CA ARG A 61 9.17 -1.00 -18.96
C ARG A 61 10.37 -1.86 -19.34
N ARG A 62 11.48 -1.26 -19.80
CA ARG A 62 12.70 -1.95 -20.22
C ARG A 62 13.92 -1.17 -19.73
N ARG A 63 15.01 -1.90 -19.42
CA ARG A 63 16.30 -1.31 -19.03
C ARG A 63 17.05 -0.73 -20.25
N ARG A 64 16.45 0.24 -20.93
CA ARG A 64 17.02 0.88 -22.12
C ARG A 64 17.76 2.15 -21.72
N LEU A 65 19.09 2.06 -21.68
CA LEU A 65 19.97 3.20 -21.50
C LEU A 65 20.55 3.60 -22.86
N ARG A 66 20.38 4.86 -23.26
CA ARG A 66 20.97 5.37 -24.51
C ARG A 66 22.13 6.30 -24.17
N PRO A 67 23.37 6.00 -24.60
CA PRO A 67 24.51 6.91 -24.39
C PRO A 67 24.26 8.27 -25.04
N ASN A 68 24.58 9.35 -24.32
CA ASN A 68 24.55 10.71 -24.83
C ASN A 68 25.97 11.26 -24.98
N ASN A 69 26.65 10.84 -26.05
CA ASN A 69 28.04 11.24 -26.32
C ASN A 69 28.19 12.75 -26.58
N ARG A 70 27.13 13.43 -27.04
CA ARG A 70 27.16 14.89 -27.24
C ARG A 70 27.27 15.62 -25.91
N LEU A 71 26.48 15.20 -24.91
CA LEU A 71 26.58 15.76 -23.57
C LEU A 71 27.93 15.44 -22.92
N ALA A 72 28.47 14.23 -23.13
CA ALA A 72 29.80 13.87 -22.65
C ALA A 72 30.87 14.85 -23.18
N ASN A 73 30.86 15.14 -24.48
CA ASN A 73 31.81 16.08 -25.09
C ASN A 73 31.64 17.53 -24.59
N MET A 74 30.39 17.95 -24.33
CA MET A 74 30.11 19.28 -23.77
C MET A 74 30.63 19.41 -22.34
N VAL A 75 30.42 18.38 -21.51
CA VAL A 75 30.92 18.31 -20.14
C VAL A 75 32.45 18.38 -20.11
N ASP A 76 33.14 17.67 -21.00
CA ASP A 76 34.60 17.74 -21.08
C ASP A 76 35.10 19.12 -21.53
N THR A 77 34.41 19.77 -22.47
CA THR A 77 34.70 21.15 -22.85
C THR A 77 34.53 22.11 -21.68
N LEU A 78 33.47 21.94 -20.87
CA LEU A 78 33.23 22.74 -19.67
C LEU A 78 34.29 22.54 -18.61
N LYS A 79 34.75 21.30 -18.38
CA LYS A 79 35.87 21.00 -17.47
C LYS A 79 37.16 21.69 -17.91
N HIS A 80 37.42 21.79 -19.21
CA HIS A 80 38.59 22.50 -19.76
C HIS A 80 38.49 24.03 -19.63
N LEU A 81 37.28 24.59 -19.68
CA LEU A 81 37.02 26.00 -19.39
C LEU A 81 37.11 26.32 -17.89
N ASP A 82 37.08 25.29 -17.04
CA ASP A 82 37.20 25.39 -15.57
C ASP A 82 38.66 25.40 -15.08
N VAL A 83 39.65 25.50 -15.98
CA VAL A 83 41.05 25.68 -15.62
C VAL A 83 41.37 27.18 -15.61
N PRO A 84 41.52 27.83 -14.43
CA PRO A 84 42.10 29.16 -14.39
C PRO A 84 43.53 29.05 -14.90
N SER A 85 43.85 29.83 -15.91
CA SER A 85 45.22 30.10 -16.38
C SER A 85 46.05 30.78 -15.27
N ALA A 86 46.47 30.02 -14.27
CA ALA A 86 47.50 30.42 -13.34
C ALA A 86 48.37 29.18 -13.09
N THR A 87 49.67 29.32 -13.33
CA THR A 87 50.72 28.44 -12.83
C THR A 87 50.39 27.95 -11.41
N PRO A 88 50.72 26.69 -11.03
CA PRO A 88 50.55 26.23 -9.66
C PRO A 88 51.50 27.02 -8.74
N GLN A 89 51.08 28.20 -8.31
CA GLN A 89 51.70 28.92 -7.20
C GLN A 89 51.38 28.13 -5.93
N ASP A 90 52.40 27.91 -5.11
CA ASP A 90 52.23 27.27 -3.80
C ASP A 90 51.13 28.04 -3.03
N PRO A 91 50.03 27.38 -2.63
CA PRO A 91 48.93 28.03 -1.92
C PRO A 91 49.35 28.64 -0.57
N ASN A 92 50.58 28.34 -0.10
CA ASN A 92 51.16 28.92 1.10
C ASN A 92 51.95 30.21 0.84
N LEU A 93 51.97 30.74 -0.39
CA LEU A 93 52.65 32.00 -0.72
C LEU A 93 51.67 33.16 -0.89
N CYS A 94 52.08 34.32 -0.37
CA CYS A 94 51.38 35.57 -0.57
C CYS A 94 51.55 36.04 -2.01
N ARG A 95 50.45 36.31 -2.70
CA ARG A 95 50.46 36.76 -4.10
C ARG A 95 51.13 38.13 -4.31
N LYS A 96 51.08 39.03 -3.32
CA LYS A 96 51.63 40.39 -3.42
C LYS A 96 53.15 40.44 -3.19
N HIS A 97 53.66 39.54 -2.34
CA HIS A 97 55.03 39.63 -1.81
C HIS A 97 55.85 38.37 -2.07
N GLU A 98 55.26 37.32 -2.62
CA GLU A 98 55.90 36.00 -2.86
C GLU A 98 56.49 35.36 -1.60
N GLU A 99 55.99 35.79 -0.43
CA GLU A 99 56.44 35.37 0.90
C GLU A 99 55.49 34.34 1.53
N ARG A 100 55.99 33.48 2.42
CA ARG A 100 55.16 32.49 3.10
C ARG A 100 54.08 33.14 3.97
N LEU A 101 52.85 32.66 3.82
CA LEU A 101 51.73 32.98 4.68
C LEU A 101 51.97 32.35 6.06
N LYS A 102 52.06 33.19 7.09
CA LYS A 102 52.34 32.77 8.48
C LYS A 102 51.37 33.37 9.49
N LEU A 103 50.64 34.39 9.08
CA LEU A 103 49.75 35.17 9.91
C LEU A 103 48.31 35.10 9.36
N PHE A 104 47.34 35.32 10.24
CA PHE A 104 45.93 35.41 9.93
C PHE A 104 45.41 36.75 10.46
N CYS A 105 44.77 37.53 9.59
CA CYS A 105 44.10 38.75 9.97
C CYS A 105 42.66 38.41 10.38
N GLU A 106 42.29 38.70 11.62
CA GLU A 106 40.97 38.36 12.15
C GLU A 106 39.86 39.27 11.61
N ASP A 107 40.18 40.54 11.37
CA ASP A 107 39.23 41.52 10.82
C ASP A 107 38.84 41.19 9.37
N ASP A 108 39.83 40.88 8.53
CA ASP A 108 39.61 40.58 7.11
C ASP A 108 39.31 39.09 6.85
N GLN A 109 39.53 38.21 7.84
CA GLN A 109 39.41 36.76 7.71
C GLN A 109 40.31 36.16 6.61
N GLU A 110 41.54 36.69 6.47
CA GLU A 110 42.49 36.31 5.43
C GLU A 110 43.84 35.85 5.99
N THR A 111 44.50 34.92 5.30
CA THR A 111 45.88 34.54 5.60
C THR A 111 46.84 35.50 4.90
N ILE A 112 47.79 36.05 5.67
CA ILE A 112 48.72 37.08 5.20
C ILE A 112 50.17 36.72 5.53
N CYS A 113 51.13 37.33 4.81
CA CYS A 113 52.56 37.24 5.14
C CYS A 113 52.98 38.36 6.11
N MET A 114 54.22 38.28 6.62
CA MET A 114 54.78 39.27 7.56
C MET A 114 54.89 40.68 6.95
N VAL A 115 54.99 40.80 5.63
CA VAL A 115 55.05 42.10 4.94
C VAL A 115 53.67 42.74 4.90
N CYS A 116 52.62 41.95 4.64
CA CYS A 116 51.23 42.43 4.69
C CYS A 116 50.86 42.98 6.07
N SER A 117 51.31 42.34 7.16
CA SER A 117 50.91 42.75 8.52
C SER A 117 51.43 44.13 8.93
N VAL A 118 52.49 44.63 8.30
CA VAL A 118 53.00 46.00 8.52
C VAL A 118 52.57 46.99 7.44
N SER A 119 51.91 46.49 6.39
CA SER A 119 51.38 47.32 5.31
C SER A 119 50.21 48.16 5.81
N ARG A 120 49.92 49.28 5.13
CA ARG A 120 48.79 50.15 5.48
C ARG A 120 47.45 49.40 5.50
N ASP A 121 47.35 48.31 4.73
CA ASP A 121 46.14 47.50 4.60
C ASP A 121 45.78 46.74 5.89
N HIS A 122 46.77 46.29 6.68
CA HIS A 122 46.53 45.44 7.88
C HIS A 122 47.23 45.94 9.15
N LYS A 123 47.90 47.10 9.11
CA LYS A 123 48.73 47.61 10.23
C LYS A 123 47.94 47.79 11.53
N GLU A 124 46.65 48.11 11.42
CA GLU A 124 45.77 48.36 12.58
C GLU A 124 44.84 47.17 12.86
N HIS A 125 44.91 46.09 12.09
CA HIS A 125 44.07 44.91 12.26
C HIS A 125 44.66 43.96 13.31
N MET A 126 43.80 43.16 13.92
CA MET A 126 44.21 42.07 14.78
C MET A 126 44.80 40.96 13.92
N VAL A 127 46.09 40.70 14.13
CA VAL A 127 46.84 39.69 13.37
C VAL A 127 47.46 38.69 14.33
N VAL A 128 47.16 37.42 14.13
CA VAL A 128 47.63 36.31 14.95
C VAL A 128 48.38 35.27 14.10
N PRO A 129 49.25 34.43 14.69
CA PRO A 129 49.87 33.33 13.97
C PRO A 129 48.82 32.34 13.42
N ILE A 130 49.01 31.87 12.18
CA ILE A 130 48.07 30.92 11.53
C ILE A 130 47.80 29.68 12.38
N ARG A 131 48.81 29.18 13.12
CA ARG A 131 48.65 27.99 13.95
C ARG A 131 47.66 28.20 15.10
N GLU A 132 47.66 29.39 15.70
CA GLU A 132 46.77 29.73 16.81
C GLU A 132 45.34 29.93 16.32
N ALA A 133 45.16 30.75 15.26
CA ALA A 133 43.86 30.91 14.61
C ALA A 133 43.29 29.56 14.15
N ALA A 134 44.10 28.72 13.50
CA ALA A 134 43.67 27.41 13.04
C ALA A 134 43.27 26.49 14.21
N GLN A 135 43.93 26.57 15.36
CA GLN A 135 43.57 25.80 16.54
C GLN A 135 42.21 26.25 17.10
N GLU A 136 41.96 27.56 17.17
CA GLU A 136 40.68 28.09 17.64
C GLU A 136 39.54 27.75 16.67
N HIS A 137 39.73 27.93 15.36
CA HIS A 137 38.75 27.55 14.35
C HIS A 137 38.48 26.04 14.39
N LYS A 138 39.50 25.20 14.58
CA LYS A 138 39.31 23.75 14.79
C LYS A 138 38.44 23.46 16.01
N ALA A 139 38.69 24.12 17.14
CA ALA A 139 37.88 23.93 18.34
C ALA A 139 36.41 24.35 18.13
N LYS A 140 36.18 25.49 17.45
CA LYS A 140 34.83 25.95 17.05
C LYS A 140 34.14 24.93 16.13
N CYS A 141 34.86 24.41 15.13
CA CYS A 141 34.34 23.37 14.23
C CYS A 141 33.96 22.10 14.98
N LEU A 142 34.80 21.63 15.91
CA LEU A 142 34.51 20.43 16.72
C LEU A 142 33.26 20.64 17.59
N SER A 143 33.15 21.79 18.25
CA SER A 143 31.95 22.14 19.03
C SER A 143 30.68 22.17 18.15
N TYR A 144 30.78 22.72 16.94
CA TYR A 144 29.67 22.72 16.00
C TYR A 144 29.29 21.31 15.54
N ILE A 145 30.28 20.46 15.23
CA ILE A 145 30.06 19.05 14.90
C ILE A 145 29.34 18.32 16.03
N ASP A 146 29.77 18.50 17.29
CA ASP A 146 29.11 17.88 18.45
C ASP A 146 27.65 18.34 18.59
N SER A 147 27.38 19.63 18.39
CA SER A 147 26.02 20.17 18.43
C SER A 147 25.12 19.58 17.33
N LEU A 148 25.66 19.42 16.11
CA LEU A 148 24.96 18.80 14.98
C LEU A 148 24.73 17.31 15.21
N MET A 149 25.71 16.60 15.78
CA MET A 149 25.58 15.19 16.12
C MET A 149 24.48 14.97 17.17
N LYS A 150 24.42 15.81 18.21
CA LYS A 150 23.36 15.78 19.21
C LYS A 150 22.00 16.04 18.58
N ARG A 151 21.88 17.08 17.75
CA ARG A 151 20.63 17.41 17.06
C ARG A 151 20.16 16.29 16.14
N ARG A 152 21.09 15.63 15.45
CA ARG A 152 20.81 14.47 14.60
C ARG A 152 20.25 13.30 15.41
N GLU A 153 20.78 13.02 16.59
CA GLU A 153 20.25 11.94 17.43
C GLU A 153 18.86 12.29 17.98
N GLU A 154 18.62 13.54 18.40
CA GLU A 154 17.27 14.01 18.77
C GLU A 154 16.26 13.77 17.63
N LEU A 155 16.59 14.16 16.41
CA LEU A 155 15.74 13.93 15.24
C LEU A 155 15.50 12.44 14.98
N ARG A 156 16.53 11.59 15.13
CA ARG A 156 16.37 10.13 15.03
C ARG A 156 15.43 9.58 16.09
N THR A 157 15.48 10.08 17.32
CA THR A 157 14.56 9.62 18.37
C THR A 157 13.12 9.98 18.05
N VAL A 158 12.87 11.17 17.52
CA VAL A 158 11.53 11.59 17.06
C VAL A 158 11.08 10.72 15.89
N GLN A 159 11.95 10.51 14.90
CA GLN A 159 11.66 9.65 13.75
C GLN A 159 11.25 8.23 14.17
N ARG A 160 12.01 7.58 15.07
CA ARG A 160 11.67 6.24 15.59
C ARG A 160 10.32 6.20 16.30
N LYS A 161 9.98 7.27 17.05
CA LYS A 161 8.66 7.39 17.70
C LYS A 161 7.53 7.47 16.67
N GLU A 162 7.68 8.31 15.64
CA GLU A 162 6.67 8.43 14.59
C GLU A 162 6.51 7.13 13.79
N GLU A 163 7.61 6.43 13.47
CA GLU A 163 7.57 5.10 12.83
C GLU A 163 6.83 4.06 13.70
N THR A 164 7.01 4.13 15.02
CA THR A 164 6.31 3.26 15.98
C THR A 164 4.82 3.61 16.04
N ASN A 165 4.47 4.89 16.12
CA ASN A 165 3.08 5.37 16.11
C ASN A 165 2.36 4.94 14.83
N LEU A 166 3.00 5.08 13.67
CA LEU A 166 2.46 4.65 12.38
C LEU A 166 2.16 3.15 12.37
N ARG A 167 3.07 2.34 12.90
CA ARG A 167 2.88 0.88 12.99
C ARG A 167 1.69 0.53 13.88
N GLN A 168 1.65 1.12 15.08
CA GLN A 168 0.55 0.90 16.02
C GLN A 168 -0.80 1.32 15.42
N LEU A 169 -0.85 2.45 14.71
CA LEU A 169 -2.07 2.93 14.07
C LEU A 169 -2.53 1.94 12.98
N LYS A 170 -1.61 1.44 12.14
CA LYS A 170 -1.93 0.42 11.13
C LYS A 170 -2.47 -0.86 11.78
N ASP A 171 -1.83 -1.33 12.84
CA ASP A 171 -2.26 -2.54 13.56
C ASP A 171 -3.65 -2.35 14.19
N GLN A 172 -3.93 -1.16 14.73
CA GLN A 172 -5.25 -0.81 15.25
C GLN A 172 -6.33 -0.85 14.16
N PHE A 173 -6.10 -0.21 13.02
CA PHE A 173 -7.07 -0.22 11.91
C PHE A 173 -7.31 -1.63 11.38
N LYS A 174 -6.24 -2.43 11.23
CA LYS A 174 -6.37 -3.83 10.81
C LYS A 174 -7.18 -4.66 11.80
N SER A 175 -6.92 -4.51 13.10
CA SER A 175 -7.69 -5.20 14.14
C SER A 175 -9.17 -4.77 14.15
N GLN A 176 -9.46 -3.49 13.89
CA GLN A 176 -10.84 -3.02 13.75
C GLN A 176 -11.53 -3.62 12.52
N GLU A 177 -10.85 -3.67 11.38
CA GLU A 177 -11.35 -4.28 10.15
C GLU A 177 -11.64 -5.78 10.33
N GLU A 178 -10.72 -6.52 10.94
CA GLU A 178 -10.90 -7.93 11.28
C GLU A 178 -12.08 -8.12 12.25
N ARG A 179 -12.20 -7.26 13.27
CA ARG A 179 -13.32 -7.32 14.22
C ARG A 179 -14.66 -7.08 13.53
N ILE A 180 -14.76 -6.06 12.69
CA ILE A 180 -15.99 -5.77 11.94
C ILE A 180 -16.35 -6.98 11.07
N THR A 181 -15.40 -7.46 10.27
CA THR A 181 -15.60 -8.61 9.38
C THR A 181 -16.10 -9.84 10.16
N ASN A 182 -15.43 -10.19 11.25
CA ASN A 182 -15.80 -11.35 12.08
C ASN A 182 -17.20 -11.23 12.69
N GLU A 183 -17.61 -10.05 13.18
CA GLU A 183 -18.95 -9.87 13.73
C GLU A 183 -20.04 -9.98 12.65
N PHE A 184 -19.77 -9.49 11.44
CA PHE A 184 -20.69 -9.65 10.31
C PHE A 184 -20.76 -11.10 9.82
N GLU A 185 -19.65 -11.83 9.78
CA GLU A 185 -19.63 -13.26 9.44
C GLU A 185 -20.45 -14.09 10.44
N LYS A 186 -20.31 -13.84 11.75
CA LYS A 186 -21.14 -14.49 12.77
C LYS A 186 -22.63 -14.22 12.57
N LEU A 187 -22.99 -12.98 12.24
CA LEU A 187 -24.39 -12.63 11.98
C LEU A 187 -24.93 -13.34 10.73
N GLN A 188 -24.14 -13.41 9.65
CA GLN A 188 -24.52 -14.14 8.45
C GLN A 188 -24.72 -15.63 8.72
N GLN A 189 -23.81 -16.25 9.48
CA GLN A 189 -23.94 -17.65 9.88
C GLN A 189 -25.22 -17.88 10.68
N PHE A 190 -25.48 -17.05 11.69
CA PHE A 190 -26.70 -17.13 12.51
C PHE A 190 -27.97 -17.04 11.66
N LEU A 191 -28.03 -16.08 10.72
CA LEU A 191 -29.20 -15.91 9.85
C LEU A 191 -29.42 -17.11 8.92
N GLU A 192 -28.35 -17.72 8.40
CA GLU A 192 -28.49 -18.91 7.54
C GLU A 192 -28.91 -20.14 8.34
N GLU A 193 -28.40 -20.31 9.56
CA GLU A 193 -28.84 -21.36 10.48
C GLU A 193 -30.32 -21.20 10.86
N GLU A 194 -30.76 -19.99 11.20
CA GLU A 194 -32.15 -19.68 11.53
C GLU A 194 -33.08 -19.94 10.34
N LYS A 195 -32.72 -19.46 9.15
CA LYS A 195 -33.44 -19.72 7.90
C LYS A 195 -33.54 -21.21 7.59
N SER A 196 -32.45 -21.96 7.73
CA SER A 196 -32.42 -23.41 7.50
C SER A 196 -33.36 -24.14 8.47
N CYS A 197 -33.34 -23.77 9.76
CA CYS A 197 -34.25 -24.30 10.77
C CYS A 197 -35.72 -24.05 10.41
N HIS A 198 -36.07 -22.83 10.01
CA HIS A 198 -37.44 -22.50 9.60
C HIS A 198 -37.88 -23.28 8.36
N LEU A 199 -37.02 -23.40 7.35
CA LEU A 199 -37.32 -24.18 6.14
C LEU A 199 -37.50 -25.67 6.45
N HIS A 200 -36.67 -26.24 7.33
CA HIS A 200 -36.82 -27.62 7.78
C HIS A 200 -38.16 -27.83 8.48
N ASN A 201 -38.51 -26.96 9.43
CA ASN A 201 -39.78 -27.02 10.16
C ASN A 201 -40.99 -26.89 9.22
N LEU A 202 -40.90 -26.04 8.19
CA LEU A 202 -41.96 -25.89 7.20
C LEU A 202 -42.14 -27.18 6.38
N LYS A 203 -41.05 -27.79 5.90
CA LYS A 203 -41.08 -29.07 5.17
C LYS A 203 -41.66 -30.21 6.01
N GLU A 204 -41.32 -30.27 7.29
CA GLU A 204 -41.88 -31.27 8.21
C GLU A 204 -43.39 -31.07 8.44
N LYS A 205 -43.85 -29.82 8.57
CA LYS A 205 -45.28 -29.51 8.64
C LYS A 205 -46.00 -29.89 7.34
N GLU A 206 -45.43 -29.51 6.18
CA GLU A 206 -45.94 -29.87 4.86
C GLU A 206 -46.10 -31.39 4.72
N LYS A 207 -45.06 -32.16 5.03
CA LYS A 207 -45.08 -33.63 4.99
C LYS A 207 -46.18 -34.22 5.89
N LYS A 208 -46.30 -33.75 7.13
CA LYS A 208 -47.34 -34.24 8.08
C LYS A 208 -48.75 -33.90 7.58
N SER A 209 -48.96 -32.71 7.03
CA SER A 209 -50.23 -32.29 6.45
C SER A 209 -50.60 -33.14 5.23
N LEU A 210 -49.64 -33.37 4.31
CA LEU A 210 -49.84 -34.22 3.13
C LEU A 210 -50.19 -35.66 3.55
N GLN A 211 -49.43 -36.26 4.46
CA GLN A 211 -49.72 -37.61 4.96
C GLN A 211 -51.11 -37.72 5.61
N SER A 212 -51.54 -36.70 6.36
CA SER A 212 -52.88 -36.67 6.94
C SER A 212 -53.99 -36.60 5.88
N ILE A 213 -53.77 -35.82 4.81
CA ILE A 213 -54.72 -35.73 3.69
C ILE A 213 -54.75 -37.04 2.91
N GLU A 214 -53.60 -37.62 2.58
CA GLU A 214 -53.49 -38.93 1.91
C GLU A 214 -54.25 -40.02 2.68
N GLN A 215 -54.07 -40.10 4.00
CA GLN A 215 -54.80 -41.04 4.85
C GLN A 215 -56.32 -40.81 4.86
N LYS A 216 -56.76 -39.55 4.74
CA LYS A 216 -58.20 -39.23 4.64
C LYS A 216 -58.75 -39.63 3.27
N VAL A 217 -57.98 -39.41 2.20
CA VAL A 217 -58.35 -39.81 0.83
C VAL A 217 -58.50 -41.32 0.76
N THR A 218 -57.52 -42.10 1.23
CA THR A 218 -57.61 -43.58 1.21
C THR A 218 -58.81 -44.10 1.99
N ARG A 219 -59.10 -43.55 3.18
CA ARG A 219 -60.30 -43.90 3.96
C ARG A 219 -61.60 -43.58 3.24
N LEU A 220 -61.66 -42.47 2.50
CA LEU A 220 -62.83 -42.11 1.71
C LEU A 220 -63.01 -43.05 0.50
N GLU A 221 -61.91 -43.43 -0.15
CA GLU A 221 -61.92 -44.42 -1.24
C GLU A 221 -62.43 -45.79 -0.75
N GLU A 222 -61.96 -46.26 0.40
CA GLU A 222 -62.44 -47.49 1.04
C GLU A 222 -63.95 -47.43 1.32
N LYS A 223 -64.44 -46.32 1.89
CA LYS A 223 -65.88 -46.10 2.11
C LYS A 223 -66.67 -46.07 0.81
N GLN A 224 -66.12 -45.44 -0.24
CA GLN A 224 -66.76 -45.38 -1.54
C GLN A 224 -66.89 -46.77 -2.17
N ILE A 225 -65.85 -47.61 -2.07
CA ILE A 225 -65.88 -49.00 -2.53
C ILE A 225 -66.93 -49.80 -1.74
N ALA A 226 -66.96 -49.66 -0.40
CA ALA A 226 -67.94 -50.34 0.45
C ALA A 226 -69.39 -49.97 0.08
N LEU A 227 -69.67 -48.67 -0.12
CA LEU A 227 -70.98 -48.18 -0.53
C LEU A 227 -71.38 -48.68 -1.92
N ARG A 228 -70.44 -48.72 -2.88
CA ARG A 228 -70.70 -49.29 -4.22
C ARG A 228 -71.02 -50.78 -4.15
N SER A 229 -70.29 -51.54 -3.33
CA SER A 229 -70.57 -52.96 -3.09
C SER A 229 -71.97 -53.16 -2.51
N LEU A 230 -72.33 -52.39 -1.47
CA LEU A 230 -73.65 -52.47 -0.85
C LEU A 230 -74.77 -52.06 -1.81
N THR A 231 -74.56 -51.02 -2.62
CA THR A 231 -75.51 -50.59 -3.66
C THR A 231 -75.74 -51.70 -4.68
N THR A 232 -74.66 -52.37 -5.11
CA THR A 232 -74.73 -53.49 -6.06
C THR A 232 -75.49 -54.67 -5.44
N GLU A 233 -75.21 -55.00 -4.17
CA GLU A 233 -75.89 -56.06 -3.44
C GLU A 233 -77.40 -55.79 -3.29
N ILE A 234 -77.78 -54.58 -2.88
CA ILE A 234 -79.18 -54.16 -2.75
C ILE A 234 -79.85 -54.18 -4.12
N SER A 235 -79.21 -53.64 -5.16
CA SER A 235 -79.74 -53.65 -6.53
C SER A 235 -80.00 -55.06 -7.04
N LEU A 236 -79.09 -56.02 -6.80
CA LEU A 236 -79.29 -57.42 -7.17
C LEU A 236 -80.49 -58.03 -6.45
N LYS A 237 -80.63 -57.78 -5.15
CA LYS A 237 -81.79 -58.23 -4.36
C LYS A 237 -83.09 -57.62 -4.87
N CYS A 238 -83.11 -56.35 -5.26
CA CYS A 238 -84.27 -55.66 -5.85
C CYS A 238 -84.80 -56.27 -7.16
N HIS A 239 -84.01 -57.08 -7.87
CA HIS A 239 -84.43 -57.75 -9.10
C HIS A 239 -84.85 -59.22 -8.89
N GLN A 240 -84.93 -59.69 -7.65
CA GLN A 240 -85.42 -61.03 -7.30
C GLN A 240 -86.97 -61.07 -7.25
N GLN A 241 -87.57 -62.27 -7.32
CA GLN A 241 -89.03 -62.46 -7.27
C GLN A 241 -89.65 -61.87 -5.99
N ASP A 242 -90.84 -61.26 -6.14
CA ASP A 242 -91.52 -60.43 -5.12
C ASP A 242 -91.64 -61.04 -3.72
N VAL A 243 -91.67 -62.38 -3.61
CA VAL A 243 -91.80 -63.12 -2.33
C VAL A 243 -90.48 -63.15 -1.54
N GLU A 244 -89.32 -63.19 -2.21
CA GLU A 244 -87.99 -63.17 -1.56
C GLU A 244 -87.64 -61.76 -1.08
N LEU A 245 -88.07 -60.74 -1.79
CA LEU A 245 -87.83 -59.33 -1.46
C LEU A 245 -88.42 -58.93 -0.10
N LEU A 246 -89.64 -59.39 0.19
CA LEU A 246 -90.39 -59.05 1.42
C LEU A 246 -89.84 -59.72 2.68
N LYS A 247 -89.10 -60.84 2.57
CA LYS A 247 -88.44 -61.48 3.73
C LYS A 247 -87.20 -60.73 4.19
N VAL A 248 -86.46 -60.11 3.27
CA VAL A 248 -85.15 -59.49 3.55
C VAL A 248 -85.29 -58.04 4.03
N GLY A 249 -86.28 -57.29 3.53
CA GLY A 249 -86.47 -55.87 3.88
C GLY A 249 -86.63 -55.58 5.39
N LEU A 250 -87.25 -56.50 6.13
CA LEU A 250 -87.43 -56.40 7.59
C LEU A 250 -86.12 -56.64 8.38
N GLN A 251 -85.18 -57.40 7.83
CA GLN A 251 -83.91 -57.73 8.50
C GLN A 251 -82.86 -56.63 8.34
N THR A 252 -82.80 -55.97 7.18
CA THR A 252 -81.84 -54.90 6.91
C THR A 252 -82.15 -53.58 7.63
N GLN A 253 -83.43 -53.24 7.84
CA GLN A 253 -83.81 -52.05 8.64
C GLN A 253 -83.38 -52.17 10.11
N TYR A 254 -83.40 -53.38 10.67
CA TYR A 254 -83.04 -53.62 12.08
C TYR A 254 -81.52 -53.55 12.35
N GLN A 255 -80.69 -53.82 11.34
CA GLN A 255 -79.22 -53.80 11.49
C GLN A 255 -78.61 -52.40 11.28
N HIS A 256 -79.19 -51.57 10.41
CA HIS A 256 -78.71 -50.19 10.22
C HIS A 256 -78.99 -49.27 11.41
N HIS A 257 -80.10 -49.47 12.13
CA HIS A 257 -80.40 -48.67 13.31
C HIS A 257 -79.42 -48.91 14.48
N LYS A 258 -78.74 -50.07 14.51
CA LYS A 258 -77.83 -50.47 15.59
C LYS A 258 -76.38 -50.02 15.39
N THR A 259 -76.02 -49.59 14.17
CA THR A 259 -74.65 -49.18 13.82
C THR A 259 -74.44 -47.67 13.93
N ASN A 260 -75.48 -46.85 13.74
CA ASN A 260 -75.39 -45.39 13.88
C ASN A 260 -75.36 -44.87 15.34
N GLU A 261 -75.72 -45.69 16.35
CA GLU A 261 -75.64 -45.30 17.77
C GLU A 261 -74.24 -45.49 18.41
N LYS A 262 -73.26 -46.04 17.68
CA LYS A 262 -71.91 -46.31 18.22
C LYS A 262 -70.81 -45.33 17.79
N ASP A 263 -71.09 -44.44 16.84
CA ASP A 263 -70.11 -43.51 16.26
C ASP A 263 -70.42 -42.02 16.56
N SER A 264 -71.19 -41.71 17.62
CA SER A 264 -71.33 -40.35 18.20
C SER A 264 -70.41 -40.14 19.40
#